data_AF-A0A9E2X0E1-F1
#
_entry.id   AF-A0A9E2X0E1-F1
#
_cell.length_a   1.000
_cell.length_b   1.000
_cell.length_c   1.000
_cell.angle_alpha   90.00
_cell.angle_beta   90.00
_cell.angle_gamma   90.00
#
_symmetry.space_group_name_H-M   'P 1'
#
loop_
_entity.id
_entity.type
_entity.pdbx_description
1 polymer ?
#
loop_
_entity_poly.entity_id
_entity_poly.type
_entity_poly.pdbx_seq_one_letter_code
_entity_poly.pdbx_strand_id
1 'polypeptide(L)'
;MDGAATVEHAKAGDLTRALAAQASAFSYQDLPDGAREIARQCILDYLAVAIAGAGDPLVRILLDELEEAGGSPQASLIGHQARLPALSAA
;
A
#
# COMPACT_ATOMS: atom_id res chain seq x y z
N MET A 1 -14.70 45.25 16.31
CA MET A 1 -13.33 45.65 15.92
C MET A 1 -12.42 44.45 16.19
N ASP A 2 -12.83 43.25 15.79
CA ASP A 2 -12.57 42.63 14.48
C ASP A 2 -11.08 42.46 14.20
N GLY A 3 -10.62 41.23 14.44
CA GLY A 3 -9.30 40.72 14.12
C GLY A 3 -9.42 39.22 13.93
N ALA A 4 -10.27 38.81 12.99
CA ALA A 4 -10.50 37.43 12.61
C ALA A 4 -9.15 36.77 12.31
N ALA A 5 -8.85 35.71 13.05
CA ALA A 5 -7.70 34.85 12.80
C ALA A 5 -7.81 34.31 11.37
N THR A 6 -6.98 34.85 10.48
CA THR A 6 -6.82 34.38 9.12
C THR A 6 -6.19 33.00 9.19
N VAL A 7 -7.00 31.96 8.96
CA VAL A 7 -6.49 30.64 8.62
C VAL A 7 -5.82 30.77 7.26
N GLU A 8 -4.50 30.88 7.28
CA GLU A 8 -3.65 30.93 6.10
C GLU A 8 -3.83 29.60 5.35
N HIS A 9 -4.52 29.65 4.21
CA HIS A 9 -4.64 28.49 3.32
C HIS A 9 -3.25 28.23 2.73
N ALA A 10 -2.48 27.36 3.38
CA ALA A 10 -1.22 26.87 2.88
C ALA A 10 -1.40 26.47 1.41
N LYS A 11 -0.63 27.08 0.51
CA LYS A 11 -0.68 26.79 -0.92
C LYS A 11 -0.53 25.27 -1.10
N ALA A 12 -1.34 24.66 -1.96
CA ALA A 12 -1.36 23.21 -2.15
C ALA A 12 0.04 22.56 -2.37
N GLY A 13 1.00 23.31 -2.92
CA GLY A 13 2.40 22.87 -3.05
C GLY A 13 3.15 22.70 -1.72
N ASP A 14 2.78 23.43 -0.68
CA ASP A 14 3.39 23.35 0.65
C ASP A 14 2.84 22.18 1.46
N LEU A 15 1.56 21.81 1.26
CA LEU A 15 0.96 20.65 1.92
C LEU A 15 1.61 19.33 1.45
N THR A 16 1.74 19.13 0.13
CA THR A 16 2.42 17.95 -0.41
C THR A 16 3.85 17.84 0.11
N ARG A 17 4.57 18.97 0.17
CA ARG A 17 5.92 19.02 0.74
C ARG A 17 5.94 18.65 2.22
N ALA A 18 5.00 19.18 3.01
CA ALA A 18 4.92 18.89 4.45
C ALA A 18 4.62 17.40 4.72
N LEU A 19 3.68 16.81 3.98
CA LEU A 19 3.36 15.38 4.10
C LEU A 19 4.54 14.50 3.69
N ALA A 20 5.23 14.82 2.60
CA ALA A 20 6.42 14.08 2.17
C ALA A 20 7.55 14.17 3.20
N ALA A 21 7.79 15.35 3.77
CA ALA A 21 8.77 15.55 4.83
C ALA A 21 8.43 14.75 6.09
N GLN A 22 7.16 14.76 6.52
CA GLN A 22 6.71 14.00 7.67
C GLN A 22 6.81 12.48 7.43
N ALA A 23 6.33 11.98 6.29
CA ALA A 23 6.35 10.56 5.97
C ALA A 23 7.78 9.99 5.85
N SER A 24 8.71 10.76 5.26
CA SER A 24 10.09 10.33 5.10
C SER A 24 10.91 10.34 6.40
N ALA A 25 10.53 11.16 7.38
CA ALA A 25 11.15 11.20 8.69
C ALA A 25 10.55 10.17 9.68
N PHE A 26 9.41 9.58 9.35
CA PHE A 26 8.66 8.69 10.24
C PHE A 26 9.34 7.32 10.35
N SER A 27 9.53 6.85 11.59
CA SER A 27 10.13 5.56 11.90
C SER A 27 9.12 4.62 12.56
N TYR A 28 9.45 3.33 12.61
CA TYR A 28 8.59 2.34 13.27
C TYR A 28 8.36 2.64 14.77
N GLN A 29 9.32 3.30 15.42
CA GLN A 29 9.23 3.65 16.83
C GLN A 29 8.25 4.80 17.09
N ASP A 30 7.94 5.60 16.06
CA ASP A 30 6.98 6.69 16.15
C ASP A 30 5.52 6.19 16.08
N LEU A 31 5.30 4.92 15.72
CA LEU A 31 3.94 4.34 15.71
C LEU A 31 3.42 4.18 17.15
N PRO A 32 2.24 4.75 17.47
CA PRO A 32 1.53 4.40 18.69
C PRO A 32 1.21 2.91 18.74
N ASP A 33 1.26 2.31 19.93
CA ASP A 33 1.04 0.86 20.08
C ASP A 33 -0.31 0.40 19.52
N GLY A 34 -1.38 1.19 19.70
CA GLY A 34 -2.70 0.90 19.13
C GLY A 34 -2.71 0.91 17.59
N ALA A 35 -2.00 1.85 16.97
CA ALA A 35 -1.89 1.90 15.51
C ALA A 35 -1.10 0.71 14.97
N ARG A 36 -0.05 0.30 15.68
CA ARG A 36 0.75 -0.88 15.35
C ARG A 36 -0.07 -2.18 15.42
N GLU A 37 -0.97 -2.28 16.40
CA GLU A 37 -1.85 -3.42 16.53
C GLU A 37 -2.89 -3.48 15.40
N ILE A 38 -3.54 -2.35 15.11
CA ILE A 38 -4.49 -2.26 13.99
C ILE A 38 -3.79 -2.59 12.66
N ALA A 39 -2.58 -2.08 12.44
CA ALA A 39 -1.82 -2.37 11.23
C ALA A 39 -1.54 -3.88 11.06
N ARG A 40 -1.19 -4.60 12.14
CA ARG A 40 -1.06 -6.07 12.09
C ARG A 40 -2.36 -6.75 11.70
N GLN A 41 -3.47 -6.32 12.28
CA GLN A 41 -4.80 -6.88 11.97
C GLN A 41 -5.19 -6.63 10.52
N CYS A 42 -4.95 -5.43 9.99
CA CYS A 42 -5.18 -5.12 8.57
C CYS A 42 -4.33 -5.97 7.64
N ILE A 43 -3.06 -6.20 7.96
CA ILE A 43 -2.19 -7.09 7.16
C ILE A 43 -2.72 -8.52 7.18
N LEU A 44 -3.16 -9.01 8.34
CA LEU A 44 -3.74 -10.35 8.47
C LEU A 44 -5.05 -10.49 7.69
N ASP A 45 -5.92 -9.49 7.76
CA ASP A 45 -7.18 -9.45 7.01
C ASP A 45 -6.93 -9.48 5.49
N TYR A 46 -6.01 -8.64 5.00
CA TYR A 46 -5.61 -8.61 3.60
C TYR A 46 -5.09 -9.96 3.12
N LEU A 47 -4.19 -10.59 3.88
CA LEU A 47 -3.65 -11.91 3.53
C LEU A 47 -4.75 -12.98 3.54
N ALA A 48 -5.67 -12.94 4.50
CA ALA A 48 -6.75 -13.91 4.60
C ALA A 48 -7.65 -13.89 3.36
N VAL A 49 -8.11 -12.71 2.94
CA VAL A 49 -8.98 -12.58 1.75
C VAL A 49 -8.23 -12.85 0.45
N ALA A 50 -6.96 -12.42 0.34
CA ALA A 50 -6.14 -12.69 -0.84
C ALA A 50 -5.89 -14.19 -1.03
N ILE A 51 -5.57 -14.92 0.05
CA ILE A 51 -5.38 -16.38 0.00
C ILE A 51 -6.70 -17.08 -0.32
N ALA A 52 -7.81 -16.67 0.32
CA ALA A 52 -9.12 -17.26 0.07
C ALA A 52 -9.58 -17.07 -1.39
N GLY A 53 -9.24 -15.93 -2.00
CA GLY A 53 -9.57 -15.59 -3.39
C GLY A 53 -8.58 -16.09 -4.43
N ALA A 54 -7.41 -16.63 -4.05
CA ALA A 54 -6.35 -16.99 -5.01
C ALA A 54 -6.77 -18.05 -6.04
N GLY A 55 -7.77 -18.87 -5.70
CA GLY A 55 -8.33 -19.88 -6.61
C GLY A 55 -9.44 -19.37 -7.54
N ASP A 56 -9.81 -18.09 -7.49
CA ASP A 56 -10.89 -17.54 -8.29
C ASP A 56 -10.55 -17.57 -9.81
N PRO A 57 -11.49 -17.95 -10.70
CA PRO A 57 -11.25 -17.95 -12.15
C PRO A 57 -10.72 -16.62 -12.72
N LEU A 58 -11.14 -15.48 -12.16
CA LEU A 58 -10.64 -14.16 -12.56
C LEU A 58 -9.14 -14.03 -12.29
N VAL A 59 -8.69 -14.49 -11.11
CA VAL A 59 -7.27 -14.46 -10.73
C VAL A 59 -6.44 -15.31 -11.69
N ARG A 60 -6.97 -16.46 -12.11
CA ARG A 60 -6.29 -17.31 -13.10
C ARG A 60 -6.11 -16.61 -14.46
N ILE A 61 -7.14 -15.93 -14.96
CA ILE A 61 -7.05 -15.17 -16.22
C ILE A 61 -5.99 -14.08 -16.14
N LEU A 62 -5.96 -13.33 -15.03
CA LEU A 62 -4.94 -12.30 -14.82
C LEU A 62 -3.53 -12.89 -14.73
N LEU A 63 -3.37 -14.02 -14.05
CA LEU A 63 -2.09 -14.70 -13.96
C LEU A 63 -1.61 -15.18 -15.33
N ASP A 64 -2.48 -15.78 -16.15
CA ASP A 64 -2.12 -16.24 -17.48
C ASP A 64 -1.62 -15.06 -18.37
N GLU A 65 -2.30 -13.92 -18.32
CA GLU A 65 -1.89 -12.69 -19.04
C GLU A 65 -0.53 -12.16 -18.54
N LEU A 66 -0.32 -12.11 -17.22
CA LEU A 66 0.93 -11.62 -16.63
C LEU A 66 2.11 -12.56 -16.87
N GLU A 67 1.88 -13.88 -16.91
CA GLU A 67 2.89 -14.87 -17.28
C GLU A 67 3.29 -14.71 -18.75
N GLU A 68 2.33 -14.46 -19.65
CA GLU A 68 2.60 -14.21 -21.07
C GLU A 68 3.38 -12.90 -21.30
N ALA A 69 3.03 -11.84 -20.57
CA ALA A 69 3.77 -10.57 -20.61
C ALA A 69 5.24 -10.72 -20.16
N GLY A 70 5.53 -11.71 -19.31
CA GLY A 70 6.88 -12.08 -18.87
C GLY A 70 7.56 -11.04 -17.97
N GLY A 71 8.89 -11.09 -17.92
CA GLY A 71 9.72 -10.18 -17.13
C GLY A 71 10.52 -10.87 -16.01
N SER A 72 11.22 -10.08 -15.19
CA SER A 72 12.09 -10.61 -14.14
C SER A 72 11.30 -11.06 -12.90
N PRO A 73 11.55 -12.25 -12.33
CA PRO A 73 10.87 -12.74 -11.13
C PRO A 73 11.39 -12.02 -9.89
N GLN A 74 10.78 -10.89 -9.54
CA GLN A 74 11.20 -10.02 -8.43
C GLN A 74 10.39 -10.23 -7.15
N ALA A 75 9.10 -10.55 -7.28
CA ALA A 75 8.18 -10.73 -6.16
C ALA A 75 7.35 -12.01 -6.30
N SER A 76 6.90 -12.55 -5.18
CA SER A 76 6.01 -13.73 -5.14
C SER A 76 4.56 -13.31 -5.26
N LEU A 77 3.75 -14.12 -5.93
CA LEU A 77 2.30 -13.94 -5.98
C LEU A 77 1.63 -14.71 -4.82
N ILE A 78 0.77 -14.03 -4.06
CA ILE A 78 0.06 -14.64 -2.91
C ILE A 78 -0.82 -15.79 -3.41
N GLY A 79 -0.71 -16.97 -2.78
CA GLY A 79 -1.51 -18.14 -3.12
C GLY A 79 -1.02 -18.95 -4.32
N HIS A 80 0.09 -18.56 -4.97
CA HIS A 80 0.65 -19.25 -6.14
C HIS A 80 2.16 -19.52 -5.99
N GLN A 81 2.67 -20.51 -6.73
CA GLN A 81 4.11 -20.77 -6.84
C GLN A 81 4.78 -19.93 -7.95
N ALA A 82 4.14 -18.84 -8.37
CA ALA A 82 4.62 -17.94 -9.41
C ALA A 82 5.41 -16.77 -8.81
N ARG A 83 6.37 -16.25 -9.59
CA ARG A 83 7.07 -15.00 -9.30
C ARG A 83 7.04 -14.10 -10.53
N LEU A 84 6.69 -12.84 -10.33
CA LEU A 84 6.47 -11.85 -11.38
C LEU A 84 7.35 -10.61 -11.13
N PRO A 85 7.45 -9.68 -12.11
CA PRO A 85 7.94 -8.33 -11.85
C PRO A 85 7.20 -7.70 -10.67
N ALA A 86 7.89 -6.87 -9.88
CA ALA A 86 7.31 -6.35 -8.64
C ALA A 86 6.01 -5.57 -8.86
N LEU A 87 5.91 -4.82 -9.96
CA LEU A 87 4.71 -4.08 -10.32
C LEU A 87 3.55 -4.99 -10.71
N SER A 88 3.83 -6.14 -11.32
CA SER A 88 2.81 -7.12 -11.74
C SER A 88 2.30 -7.97 -10.58
N ALA A 89 3.09 -8.13 -9.51
CA ALA A 89 2.74 -8.92 -8.33
C ALA A 89 2.01 -8.13 -7.23
N ALA A 90 1.94 -6.80 -7.36
CA ALA A 90 1.35 -5.87 -6.38
C ALA A 90 -0.14 -5.65 -6.65
#